data_AF-A0A7W1J3P7-F1
#
_entry.id   AF-A0A7W1J3P7-F1
#
_cell.length_a   1.000
_cell.length_b   1.000
_cell.length_c   1.000
_cell.angle_alpha   90.00
_cell.angle_beta   90.00
_cell.angle_gamma   90.00
#
_symmetry.space_group_name_H-M   'P 1'
#
loop_
_entity.id
_entity.type
_entity.pdbx_description
1 polymer ?
#
loop_
_entity_poly.entity_id
_entity_poly.type
_entity_poly.pdbx_seq_one_letter_code
_entity_poly.pdbx_strand_id
1 'polypeptide(L)' 'MEKTLGRRDSSTLPLWSLLAIALLLLALFVLLSASGALLAPLLGQAAGPFDYLHEFAHDGRHLLGVPCH' A
#
# COMPACT_ATOMS: atom_id res chain seq x y z
N MET A 1 27.67 -33.96 30.08
CA MET A 1 26.44 -33.14 29.93
C MET A 1 26.42 -32.59 28.51
N GLU A 2 25.90 -33.38 27.59
CA GLU A 2 25.77 -32.99 26.18
C GLU A 2 24.51 -32.12 26.04
N LYS A 3 24.71 -30.83 25.72
CA LYS A 3 23.63 -29.93 25.37
C LYS A 3 23.10 -30.36 24.00
N THR A 4 21.97 -31.06 23.99
CA THR A 4 21.17 -31.30 22.80
C THR A 4 20.80 -29.95 22.19
N LEU A 5 21.53 -29.56 21.13
CA LEU A 5 21.22 -28.39 20.33
C LEU A 5 19.82 -28.57 19.75
N GLY A 6 18.87 -27.81 20.29
CA GLY A 6 17.48 -27.84 19.89
C GLY A 6 17.35 -27.69 18.38
N ARG A 7 16.65 -28.65 17.78
CA ARG A 7 16.20 -28.63 16.39
C ARG A 7 15.49 -27.28 16.15
N ARG A 8 16.10 -26.40 15.34
CA ARG A 8 15.35 -25.28 14.78
C ARG A 8 14.43 -25.89 13.75
N ASP A 9 13.15 -25.99 14.10
CA ASP A 9 12.13 -26.20 13.09
C ASP A 9 12.24 -25.06 12.09
N SER A 10 12.55 -25.39 10.84
CA SER A 10 12.56 -24.44 9.74
C SER A 10 11.13 -23.94 9.57
N SER A 11 10.83 -22.78 10.17
CA SER A 11 9.56 -22.09 10.03
C SER A 11 9.37 -21.72 8.55
N THR A 12 8.72 -22.62 7.83
CA THR A 12 8.33 -22.39 6.44
C THR A 12 7.21 -21.37 6.49
N LEU A 13 7.46 -20.18 5.93
CA LEU A 13 6.43 -19.15 5.83
C LEU A 13 5.28 -19.71 5.00
N PRO A 14 4.03 -19.70 5.51
CA PRO A 14 2.91 -20.17 4.72
C PRO A 14 2.74 -19.25 3.50
N LEU A 15 2.37 -19.82 2.36
CA LEU A 15 2.25 -19.08 1.08
C LEU A 15 1.31 -17.85 1.21
N TRP A 16 0.27 -17.98 2.03
CA TRP A 16 -0.66 -16.89 2.34
C TRP A 16 -0.01 -15.69 3.02
N SER A 17 1.11 -15.87 3.72
CA SER A 17 1.88 -14.74 4.28
C SER A 17 2.42 -13.83 3.18
N LEU A 18 2.84 -14.37 2.04
CA LEU A 18 3.29 -13.56 0.91
C LEU A 18 2.13 -12.78 0.30
N LEU A 19 0.96 -13.39 0.17
CA LEU A 19 -0.24 -12.69 -0.28
C LEU A 19 -0.65 -11.59 0.69
N ALA A 20 -0.64 -11.87 1.99
CA ALA A 20 -0.97 -10.89 3.02
C ALA A 20 0.01 -9.70 3.00
N ILE A 21 1.31 -9.95 2.83
CA ILE A 21 2.32 -8.90 2.68
C ILE A 21 2.05 -8.09 1.41
N ALA A 22 1.77 -8.74 0.28
CA ALA A 22 1.47 -8.05 -0.98
C ALA A 22 0.23 -7.15 -0.85
N LEU A 23 -0.84 -7.65 -0.21
CA LEU A 23 -2.05 -6.87 0.05
C LEU A 23 -1.80 -5.71 1.00
N LEU A 24 -0.99 -5.91 2.04
CA LEU A 24 -0.59 -4.85 2.97
C LEU A 24 0.19 -3.75 2.23
N LEU A 25 1.17 -4.13 1.41
CA LEU A 25 1.96 -3.18 0.61
C LEU A 25 1.08 -2.42 -0.38
N LEU A 26 0.13 -3.09 -1.03
CA LEU A 26 -0.83 -2.46 -1.93
C LEU A 26 -1.73 -1.46 -1.18
N ALA A 27 -2.24 -1.84 0.00
CA ALA A 27 -3.06 -0.96 0.82
C ALA A 27 -2.29 0.28 1.27
N LEU A 28 -1.04 0.12 1.72
CA LEU A 28 -0.16 1.24 2.07
C LEU A 28 0.14 2.12 0.86
N PHE A 29 0.42 1.52 -0.30
CA PHE A 29 0.67 2.27 -1.53
C PHE A 29 -0.54 3.14 -1.91
N VAL A 30 -1.74 2.58 -1.89
CA VAL A 30 -2.98 3.33 -2.18
C VAL A 30 -3.22 4.43 -1.15
N LEU A 31 -3.08 4.13 0.14
CA LEU A 31 -3.31 5.10 1.22
C LEU A 31 -2.32 6.28 1.18
N LEU A 32 -1.03 5.99 1.01
CA LEU A 32 -0.01 7.03 0.94
C LEU A 32 -0.11 7.84 -0.36
N SER A 33 -0.52 7.22 -1.47
CA SER A 33 -0.78 7.92 -2.73
C SER A 33 -1.96 8.89 -2.58
N ALA A 34 -3.09 8.39 -2.07
CA ALA A 34 -4.36 9.15 -1.93
C ALA A 34 -4.33 10.24 -0.84
N SER A 35 -3.20 10.39 -0.14
CA SER A 35 -2.96 11.47 0.82
C SER A 35 -1.86 12.43 0.35
N GLY A 36 -1.27 12.18 -0.83
CA GLY A 36 -0.06 12.86 -1.32
C GLY A 36 1.21 12.52 -0.53
N ALA A 37 1.11 11.78 0.58
CA ALA A 37 2.23 11.48 1.47
C ALA A 37 3.33 10.63 0.82
N LEU A 38 2.98 9.81 -0.18
CA LEU A 38 3.94 8.99 -0.91
C LEU A 38 4.99 9.84 -1.63
N LEU A 39 4.55 10.97 -2.20
CA LEU A 39 5.37 11.84 -3.04
C LEU A 39 5.86 13.10 -2.30
N ALA A 40 5.30 13.40 -1.14
CA ALA A 40 5.68 14.55 -0.31
C ALA A 40 7.20 14.69 -0.06
N PRO A 41 7.99 13.62 0.17
CA PRO A 41 9.44 13.74 0.34
C PRO A 41 10.18 14.27 -0.89
N LEU A 42 9.62 14.08 -2.09
CA LEU A 42 10.22 14.50 -3.36
C LEU A 42 9.65 15.83 -3.87
N LEU A 43 8.33 15.99 -3.77
CA LEU A 43 7.56 17.10 -4.36
C LEU A 43 7.14 18.18 -3.34
N GLY A 44 7.35 17.94 -2.05
CA GLY A 44 6.97 18.87 -0.99
C GLY A 44 5.47 19.21 -1.03
N GLN A 45 5.13 20.49 -0.90
CA GLN A 45 3.75 20.97 -0.90
C GLN A 45 3.01 20.74 -2.24
N ALA A 46 3.74 20.48 -3.33
CA ALA A 46 3.14 20.14 -4.61
C ALA A 46 2.54 18.73 -4.63
N ALA A 47 2.90 17.85 -3.69
CA ALA A 47 2.40 16.47 -3.68
C ALA A 47 0.89 16.34 -3.41
N GLY A 48 0.28 17.30 -2.71
CA GLY A 48 -1.16 17.29 -2.44
C GLY A 48 -2.03 17.64 -3.65
N PRO A 49 -1.78 18.76 -4.35
CA PRO A 49 -2.53 19.15 -5.54
C PRO A 49 -2.42 18.17 -6.73
N PHE A 50 -1.34 17.39 -6.81
CA PHE A 50 -1.10 16.42 -7.87
C PHE A 50 -1.40 14.97 -7.45
N ASP A 51 -2.35 14.78 -6.54
CA ASP A 51 -2.78 13.44 -6.16
C ASP A 51 -3.50 12.75 -7.32
N TYR A 52 -2.75 11.98 -8.10
CA TYR A 52 -3.26 11.23 -9.26
C TYR A 52 -4.42 10.30 -8.91
N LEU A 53 -4.49 9.77 -7.68
CA LEU A 53 -5.62 8.94 -7.28
C LEU A 53 -6.89 9.77 -7.06
N HIS A 54 -6.75 11.01 -6.59
CA HIS A 54 -7.86 11.95 -6.45
C HIS A 54 -8.47 12.25 -7.83
N GLU A 55 -7.64 12.61 -8.80
CA GLU A 55 -8.10 12.92 -10.17
C GLU A 55 -8.65 11.67 -10.88
N PHE A 56 -8.00 10.52 -10.74
CA PHE A 56 -8.52 9.27 -11.30
C PHE A 56 -9.90 8.89 -10.74
N ALA A 57 -10.09 9.05 -9.42
CA ALA A 57 -11.38 8.78 -8.79
C ALA A 57 -12.44 9.83 -9.19
N HIS A 58 -12.02 11.08 -9.35
CA HIS A 58 -12.87 12.16 -9.86
C HIS A 58 -13.34 11.85 -11.29
N ASP A 59 -12.43 11.50 -12.21
CA ASP A 59 -12.75 11.08 -13.58
C ASP A 59 -13.64 9.84 -13.63
N GLY A 60 -13.39 8.87 -12.75
CA GLY A 60 -14.25 7.70 -12.61
C GLY A 60 -15.68 8.06 -12.24
N ARG A 61 -15.88 9.05 -11.36
CA ARG A 61 -17.22 9.55 -11.02
C ARG A 61 -17.90 10.22 -12.21
N HIS A 62 -17.16 11.01 -12.98
CA HIS A 62 -17.65 11.59 -14.24
C HIS A 62 -18.10 10.50 -15.21
N LEU A 63 -17.27 9.47 -15.42
CA LEU A 63 -17.58 8.35 -16.31
C LEU A 63 -18.82 7.57 -15.85
N LEU A 64 -19.01 7.42 -14.54
CA LEU A 64 -20.14 6.71 -13.95
C LEU A 64 -21.39 7.57 -13.78
N GLY A 65 -21.38 8.82 -14.26
CA GLY A 65 -22.50 9.76 -14.17
C GLY A 65 -22.83 10.17 -12.73
N VAL A 66 -21.89 10.01 -11.81
CA VAL A 66 -22.06 10.39 -10.40
C VAL A 66 -21.82 11.90 -10.29
N PRO A 67 -22.75 12.68 -9.71
CA PRO A 67 -22.58 14.11 -9.60
C PRO A 67 -21.32 14.47 -8.82
N CYS A 68 -20.57 15.43 -9.33
CA CYS A 68 -19.43 16.08 -8.69
C CYS A 68 -19.87 17.44 -8.09
N HIS A 69 -19.13 17.91 -7.08
CA HIS A 69 -19.35 19.21 -6.41
C HIS A 69 -19.05 20.37 -7.35
#